data_AF-A0A4Q2UV43-F1
#
_entry.id   AF-A0A4Q2UV43-F1
#
_cell.length_a   1.000
_cell.length_b   1.000
_cell.length_c   1.000
_cell.angle_alpha   90.00
_cell.angle_beta   90.00
_cell.angle_gamma   90.00
#
_symmetry.space_group_name_H-M   'P 1'
#
loop_
_entity.id
_entity.type
_entity.pdbx_description
1 polymer ?
#
loop_
_entity_poly.entity_id
_entity_poly.type
_entity_poly.pdbx_seq_one_letter_code
_entity_poly.pdbx_strand_id
1 'polypeptide(L)'
;MFFGIGSGDIHLGRRIQLAFWLQVLMQYGTGIAAVVIYSGTIYRTAGFDNVKSGWLSGLLMLVGILGTTIAAFTIDRVGRRRTLYWGAVALSITLFIIGGLFRGAIDNPDKAVQYGTAASAMVFIYLLIFSSSWLLIPFIYPTEIFPTWLRAKGNAFGVAGWAVGYGGGSLLVPIMFSGINEKTFYVFGAAMFAYIPLVYCFLPETAGRTLEEVDYLFASKSPFTWDEEKEFAKRTALLHERLNKENGSDGMAQDKSIESHVEVV
;
A
#
# COMPACT_ATOMS: atom_id res chain seq x y z
N MET A 1 -5.40 20.58 12.71
CA MET A 1 -5.11 20.35 11.27
C MET A 1 -4.13 19.19 11.02
N PHE A 2 -2.91 19.17 11.58
CA PHE A 2 -1.95 18.07 11.36
C PHE A 2 -2.27 16.76 12.11
N PHE A 3 -2.74 16.82 13.36
CA PHE A 3 -3.09 15.64 14.18
C PHE A 3 -4.60 15.36 14.25
N GLY A 4 -5.42 15.95 13.38
CA GLY A 4 -6.88 15.83 13.48
C GLY A 4 -7.50 16.55 14.71
N ILE A 5 -6.73 17.39 15.42
CA ILE A 5 -7.25 18.26 16.47
C ILE A 5 -8.30 19.19 15.85
N GLY A 6 -9.57 19.03 16.26
CA GLY A 6 -10.71 19.86 15.85
C GLY A 6 -11.72 19.21 14.90
N SER A 7 -11.52 17.97 14.41
CA SER A 7 -12.48 17.33 13.48
C SER A 7 -13.52 16.41 14.15
N GLY A 8 -13.60 16.34 15.49
CA GLY A 8 -14.42 15.35 16.18
C GLY A 8 -14.02 13.90 15.87
N ASP A 9 -14.95 12.96 16.05
CA ASP A 9 -14.76 11.50 15.91
C ASP A 9 -14.36 11.02 14.50
N ILE A 10 -14.41 11.87 13.46
CA ILE A 10 -14.00 11.46 12.10
C ILE A 10 -12.48 11.53 11.88
N HIS A 11 -11.74 12.23 12.75
CA HIS A 11 -10.27 12.33 12.74
C HIS A 11 -9.63 12.52 11.33
N LEU A 12 -10.17 13.47 10.54
CA LEU A 12 -9.82 13.66 9.12
C LEU A 12 -8.32 13.88 8.87
N GLY A 13 -7.65 14.63 9.75
CA GLY A 13 -6.21 14.89 9.63
C GLY A 13 -5.40 13.59 9.59
N ARG A 14 -5.80 12.59 10.38
CA ARG A 14 -5.13 11.30 10.43
C ARG A 14 -5.32 10.50 9.13
N ARG A 15 -6.54 10.48 8.59
CA ARG A 15 -6.84 9.83 7.29
C ARG A 15 -6.00 10.45 6.16
N ILE A 16 -5.85 11.78 6.16
CA ILE A 16 -4.99 12.50 5.20
C ILE A 16 -3.52 12.09 5.35
N GLN A 17 -3.00 12.04 6.58
CA GLN A 17 -1.61 11.62 6.81
C GLN A 17 -1.38 10.18 6.35
N LEU A 18 -2.30 9.26 6.63
CA LEU A 18 -2.21 7.87 6.17
C LEU A 18 -2.22 7.80 4.63
N ALA A 19 -3.16 8.46 3.97
CA ALA A 19 -3.24 8.47 2.51
C ALA A 19 -1.98 9.07 1.85
N PHE A 20 -1.50 10.19 2.38
CA PHE A 20 -0.33 10.90 1.84
C PHE A 20 0.96 10.12 2.08
N TRP A 21 1.23 9.73 3.34
CA TRP A 21 2.48 9.06 3.68
C TRP A 21 2.55 7.65 3.13
N LEU A 22 1.45 6.90 3.05
CA LEU A 22 1.48 5.57 2.44
C LEU A 22 1.97 5.62 0.98
N GLN A 23 1.57 6.65 0.24
CA GLN A 23 2.02 6.89 -1.14
C GLN A 23 3.48 7.34 -1.21
N VAL A 24 3.91 8.20 -0.29
CA VAL A 24 5.32 8.61 -0.18
C VAL A 24 6.21 7.40 0.18
N LEU A 25 5.80 6.58 1.13
CA LEU A 25 6.49 5.37 1.56
C LEU A 25 6.56 4.34 0.42
N MET A 26 5.49 4.19 -0.37
CA MET A 26 5.53 3.37 -1.58
C MET A 26 6.67 3.82 -2.51
N GLN A 27 6.80 5.13 -2.78
CA GLN A 27 7.81 5.62 -3.70
C GLN A 27 9.24 5.53 -3.16
N TYR A 28 9.49 6.02 -1.93
CA TYR A 28 10.83 6.05 -1.36
C TYR A 28 11.29 4.72 -0.77
N GLY A 29 10.38 3.93 -0.23
CA GLY A 29 10.74 2.65 0.37
C GLY A 29 11.00 1.58 -0.68
N THR A 30 10.11 1.45 -1.67
CA THR A 30 10.25 0.36 -2.65
C THR A 30 11.42 0.62 -3.59
N GLY A 31 11.80 1.88 -3.81
CA GLY A 31 12.85 2.23 -4.77
C GLY A 31 12.40 1.99 -6.22
N ILE A 32 11.09 1.99 -6.49
CA ILE A 32 10.53 1.76 -7.83
C ILE A 32 11.14 2.71 -8.88
N ALA A 33 11.37 3.97 -8.52
CA ALA A 33 12.01 4.94 -9.40
C ALA A 33 13.43 4.51 -9.78
N ALA A 34 14.21 4.01 -8.81
CA ALA A 34 15.55 3.47 -9.07
C ALA A 34 15.49 2.28 -10.02
N VAL A 35 14.62 1.31 -9.74
CA VAL A 35 14.56 0.10 -10.57
C VAL A 35 14.10 0.40 -11.99
N VAL A 36 13.03 1.18 -12.17
CA VAL A 36 12.47 1.46 -13.49
C VAL A 36 13.38 2.38 -14.31
N ILE A 37 13.82 3.50 -13.73
CA ILE A 37 14.65 4.49 -14.44
C ILE A 37 16.03 3.89 -14.79
N TYR A 38 16.62 3.11 -13.87
CA TYR A 38 17.95 2.54 -14.09
C TYR A 38 17.93 1.14 -14.70
N SER A 39 16.76 0.52 -14.93
CA SER A 39 16.64 -0.81 -15.57
C SER A 39 17.48 -0.91 -16.85
N GLY A 40 17.43 0.10 -17.73
CA GLY A 40 18.24 0.12 -18.95
C GLY A 40 19.76 0.12 -18.69
N THR A 41 20.22 0.80 -17.65
CA THR A 41 21.63 0.76 -17.22
C THR A 41 22.01 -0.61 -16.64
N ILE A 42 21.09 -1.23 -15.89
CA ILE A 42 21.26 -2.59 -15.38
C ILE A 42 21.43 -3.58 -16.54
N TYR A 43 20.57 -3.48 -17.56
CA TYR A 43 20.63 -4.33 -18.75
C TYR A 43 21.91 -4.13 -19.56
N ARG A 44 22.38 -2.89 -19.71
CA ARG A 44 23.67 -2.62 -20.37
C ARG A 44 24.87 -3.20 -19.61
N THR A 45 24.81 -3.22 -18.28
CA THR A 45 25.87 -3.84 -17.46
C THR A 45 25.92 -5.36 -17.69
N ALA A 46 24.81 -5.98 -18.10
CA ALA A 46 24.76 -7.37 -18.54
C ALA A 46 25.32 -7.60 -19.97
N GLY A 47 25.86 -6.56 -20.63
CA GLY A 47 26.36 -6.65 -22.00
C GLY A 47 25.28 -6.60 -23.08
N PHE A 48 24.04 -6.20 -22.74
CA PHE A 48 22.99 -6.02 -23.74
C PHE A 48 23.15 -4.68 -24.47
N ASP A 49 23.03 -4.73 -25.80
CA ASP A 49 23.00 -3.54 -26.65
C ASP A 49 21.80 -2.62 -26.31
N ASN A 50 21.86 -1.35 -26.73
CA ASN A 50 20.84 -0.34 -26.49
C ASN A 50 19.46 -0.75 -27.00
N VAL A 51 19.37 -1.36 -28.19
CA VAL A 51 18.10 -1.81 -28.76
C VAL A 51 17.48 -2.90 -27.88
N LYS A 52 18.26 -3.92 -27.51
CA LYS A 52 17.80 -5.01 -26.66
C LYS A 52 17.42 -4.53 -25.26
N SER A 53 18.20 -3.61 -24.69
CA SER A 53 17.89 -2.99 -23.39
C SER A 53 16.56 -2.23 -23.41
N GLY A 54 16.26 -1.50 -24.50
CA GLY A 54 14.98 -0.83 -24.69
C GLY A 54 13.80 -1.82 -24.75
N TRP A 55 13.93 -2.90 -25.51
CA TRP A 55 12.92 -3.97 -25.56
C TRP A 55 12.70 -4.63 -24.20
N LEU A 56 13.76 -4.90 -23.44
CA LEU A 56 13.67 -5.45 -22.09
C LEU A 56 12.96 -4.50 -21.12
N SER A 57 13.21 -3.19 -21.20
CA SER A 57 12.47 -2.19 -20.41
C SER A 57 10.98 -2.14 -20.78
N GLY A 58 10.64 -2.30 -22.07
CA GLY A 58 9.24 -2.44 -22.50
C GLY A 58 8.59 -3.72 -21.96
N LEU A 59 9.28 -4.86 -22.06
CA LEU A 59 8.82 -6.14 -21.52
C LEU A 59 8.65 -6.09 -20.00
N LEU A 60 9.52 -5.37 -19.30
CA LEU A 60 9.42 -5.15 -17.86
C LEU A 60 8.05 -4.53 -17.52
N MET A 61 7.60 -3.52 -18.26
CA MET A 61 6.27 -2.92 -18.04
C MET A 61 5.12 -3.92 -18.23
N LEU A 62 5.23 -4.84 -19.20
CA LEU A 62 4.24 -5.91 -19.40
C LEU A 62 4.18 -6.87 -18.20
N VAL A 63 5.32 -7.19 -17.58
CA VAL A 63 5.36 -7.95 -16.32
C VAL A 63 4.68 -7.18 -15.20
N GLY A 64 4.78 -5.85 -15.20
CA GLY A 64 4.01 -4.99 -14.31
C GLY A 64 2.50 -5.18 -14.46
N ILE A 65 1.98 -5.26 -15.69
CA ILE A 65 0.56 -5.51 -15.98
C ILE A 65 0.13 -6.89 -15.44
N LEU A 66 0.95 -7.91 -15.65
CA LEU A 66 0.70 -9.25 -15.09
C LEU A 66 0.63 -9.21 -13.57
N GLY A 67 1.57 -8.50 -12.92
CA GLY A 67 1.59 -8.31 -11.47
C GLY A 67 0.33 -7.62 -10.95
N THR A 68 -0.12 -6.54 -11.60
CA THR A 68 -1.37 -5.86 -11.22
C THR A 68 -2.61 -6.72 -11.42
N THR A 69 -2.60 -7.58 -12.45
CA THR A 69 -3.70 -8.53 -12.70
C THR A 69 -3.78 -9.55 -11.56
N ILE A 70 -2.64 -10.08 -11.11
CA ILE A 70 -2.58 -10.98 -9.94
C ILE A 70 -3.07 -10.26 -8.68
N ALA A 71 -2.67 -8.99 -8.48
CA ALA A 71 -3.13 -8.19 -7.35
C ALA A 71 -4.66 -8.08 -7.33
N ALA A 72 -5.28 -7.78 -8.49
CA ALA A 72 -6.72 -7.59 -8.61
C ALA A 72 -7.52 -8.81 -8.12
N PHE A 73 -7.03 -10.04 -8.35
CA PHE A 73 -7.71 -11.26 -7.87
C PHE A 73 -7.35 -11.64 -6.43
N THR A 74 -6.24 -11.15 -5.89
CA THR A 74 -5.67 -11.65 -4.63
C THR A 74 -5.89 -10.68 -3.46
N ILE A 75 -5.84 -9.38 -3.70
CA ILE A 75 -5.81 -8.33 -2.68
C ILE A 75 -7.05 -8.36 -1.77
N ASP A 76 -8.23 -8.60 -2.35
CA ASP A 76 -9.48 -8.64 -1.59
C ASP A 76 -9.63 -9.89 -0.72
N ARG A 77 -8.94 -10.99 -1.09
CA ARG A 77 -8.95 -12.24 -0.32
C ARG A 77 -7.93 -12.24 0.82
N VAL A 78 -6.76 -11.66 0.58
CA VAL A 78 -5.64 -11.67 1.55
C VAL A 78 -5.75 -10.52 2.56
N GLY A 79 -6.34 -9.39 2.16
CA GLY A 79 -6.42 -8.17 2.94
C GLY A 79 -5.26 -7.21 2.66
N ARG A 80 -5.39 -5.97 3.11
CA ARG A 80 -4.46 -4.89 2.77
C ARG A 80 -3.17 -5.00 3.59
N ARG A 81 -3.25 -5.23 4.91
CA ARG A 81 -2.06 -5.28 5.78
C ARG A 81 -1.16 -6.46 5.46
N ARG A 82 -1.75 -7.65 5.32
CA ARG A 82 -0.99 -8.88 5.03
C ARG A 82 -0.25 -8.80 3.71
N THR A 83 -0.87 -8.20 2.70
CA THR A 83 -0.26 -8.00 1.39
C THR A 83 0.92 -7.02 1.46
N LEU A 84 0.80 -5.93 2.24
CA LEU A 84 1.94 -5.01 2.45
C LEU A 84 3.10 -5.67 3.21
N TYR A 85 2.84 -6.51 4.21
CA TYR A 85 3.92 -7.21 4.93
C TYR A 85 4.69 -8.18 4.02
N TRP A 86 3.96 -9.04 3.30
CA TRP A 86 4.57 -9.97 2.36
C TRP A 86 5.33 -9.24 1.25
N GLY A 87 4.73 -8.19 0.71
CA GLY A 87 5.37 -7.33 -0.28
C GLY A 87 6.64 -6.68 0.27
N ALA A 88 6.62 -6.15 1.50
CA ALA A 88 7.78 -5.48 2.09
C ALA A 88 8.95 -6.45 2.25
N VAL A 89 8.70 -7.65 2.78
CA VAL A 89 9.74 -8.68 2.94
C VAL A 89 10.29 -9.12 1.59
N ALA A 90 9.42 -9.46 0.63
CA ALA A 90 9.81 -9.97 -0.67
C ALA A 90 10.58 -8.91 -1.51
N LEU A 91 10.13 -7.65 -1.47
CA LEU A 91 10.82 -6.53 -2.11
C LEU A 91 12.17 -6.27 -1.46
N SER A 92 12.26 -6.28 -0.13
CA SER A 92 13.52 -6.06 0.58
C SER A 92 14.57 -7.11 0.20
N ILE A 93 14.19 -8.38 0.21
CA ILE A 93 15.07 -9.49 -0.18
C ILE A 93 15.54 -9.30 -1.62
N THR A 94 14.62 -8.97 -2.53
CA THR A 94 14.94 -8.80 -3.94
C THR A 94 15.88 -7.62 -4.17
N LEU A 95 15.66 -6.49 -3.49
CA LEU A 95 16.54 -5.32 -3.55
C LEU A 95 17.94 -5.62 -3.01
N PHE A 96 18.04 -6.38 -1.91
CA PHE A 96 19.33 -6.82 -1.38
C PHE A 96 20.07 -7.75 -2.35
N ILE A 97 19.36 -8.65 -3.04
CA ILE A 97 19.94 -9.51 -4.07
C ILE A 97 20.42 -8.66 -5.26
N ILE A 98 19.62 -7.71 -5.74
CA ILE A 98 20.03 -6.82 -6.85
C ILE A 98 21.29 -6.04 -6.46
N GLY A 99 21.33 -5.44 -5.27
CA GLY A 99 22.51 -4.73 -4.77
C GLY A 99 23.74 -5.64 -4.67
N GLY A 100 23.56 -6.87 -4.19
CA GLY A 100 24.63 -7.88 -4.08
C GLY A 100 25.19 -8.34 -5.43
N LEU A 101 24.31 -8.54 -6.41
CA LEU A 101 24.71 -8.88 -7.77
C LEU A 101 25.46 -7.72 -8.43
N PHE A 102 25.04 -6.48 -8.20
CA PHE A 102 25.77 -5.29 -8.64
C PHE A 102 27.16 -5.20 -8.02
N ARG A 103 27.25 -5.41 -6.70
CA ARG A 103 28.54 -5.45 -6.00
C ARG A 103 29.45 -6.53 -6.58
N GLY A 104 28.91 -7.73 -6.80
CA GLY A 104 29.63 -8.84 -7.40
C GLY A 104 30.15 -8.55 -8.82
N ALA A 105 29.38 -7.82 -9.63
CA ALA A 105 29.80 -7.37 -10.95
C ALA A 105 30.96 -6.36 -10.90
N ILE A 106 30.96 -5.47 -9.91
CA ILE A 106 32.04 -4.50 -9.69
C ILE A 106 33.31 -5.19 -9.20
N ASP A 107 33.19 -6.08 -8.22
CA ASP A 107 34.33 -6.77 -7.62
C ASP A 107 34.95 -7.83 -8.55
N ASN A 108 34.19 -8.37 -9.51
CA ASN A 108 34.65 -9.39 -10.46
C ASN A 108 34.29 -9.00 -11.91
N PRO A 109 35.07 -8.10 -12.54
CA PRO A 109 34.82 -7.64 -13.91
C PRO A 109 34.71 -8.78 -14.94
N ASP A 110 35.49 -9.85 -14.78
CA ASP A 110 35.49 -11.01 -15.68
C ASP A 110 34.13 -11.75 -15.72
N LYS A 111 33.32 -11.60 -14.66
CA LYS A 111 31.99 -12.20 -14.53
C LYS A 111 30.87 -11.17 -14.56
N ALA A 112 31.17 -9.91 -14.89
CA ALA A 112 30.19 -8.81 -14.86
C ALA A 112 28.93 -9.10 -15.69
N VAL A 113 29.08 -9.76 -16.84
CA VAL A 113 27.96 -10.20 -17.70
C VAL A 113 27.04 -11.19 -16.99
N GLN A 114 27.60 -12.16 -16.25
CA GLN A 114 26.82 -13.16 -15.51
C GLN A 114 26.05 -12.51 -14.37
N TYR A 115 26.71 -11.67 -13.58
CA TYR A 115 26.08 -10.92 -12.50
C TYR A 115 25.02 -9.93 -13.00
N GLY A 116 25.30 -9.21 -14.09
CA GLY A 116 24.35 -8.29 -14.73
C GLY A 116 23.12 -9.01 -15.29
N THR A 117 23.29 -10.20 -15.88
CA THR A 117 22.16 -11.01 -16.36
C THR A 117 21.28 -11.47 -15.20
N ALA A 118 21.89 -11.95 -14.11
CA ALA A 118 21.16 -12.31 -12.90
C ALA A 118 20.42 -11.10 -12.29
N ALA A 119 21.08 -9.93 -12.22
CA ALA A 119 20.46 -8.71 -11.72
C ALA A 119 19.27 -8.28 -12.59
N SER A 120 19.39 -8.43 -13.90
CA SER A 120 18.32 -8.16 -14.86
C SER A 120 17.10 -9.04 -14.59
N ALA A 121 17.29 -10.35 -14.40
CA ALA A 121 16.19 -11.26 -14.04
C ALA A 121 15.53 -10.88 -12.71
N MET A 122 16.32 -10.49 -11.71
CA MET A 122 15.79 -10.03 -10.42
C MET A 122 14.99 -8.73 -10.53
N VAL A 123 15.30 -7.84 -11.48
CA VAL A 123 14.51 -6.63 -11.76
C VAL A 123 13.09 -6.98 -12.25
N PHE A 124 12.94 -8.02 -13.07
CA PHE A 124 11.62 -8.51 -13.48
C PHE A 124 10.84 -9.08 -12.30
N ILE A 125 11.49 -9.88 -11.45
CA ILE A 125 10.90 -10.44 -10.23
C ILE A 125 10.50 -9.32 -9.26
N TYR A 126 11.36 -8.32 -9.09
CA TYR A 126 11.09 -7.13 -8.28
C TYR A 126 9.79 -6.46 -8.75
N LEU A 127 9.66 -6.20 -10.05
CA LEU A 127 8.48 -5.49 -10.55
C LEU A 127 7.22 -6.33 -10.42
N LEU A 128 7.31 -7.65 -10.63
CA LEU A 128 6.17 -8.55 -10.43
C LEU A 128 5.69 -8.51 -8.97
N ILE A 129 6.61 -8.57 -8.01
CA ILE A 129 6.29 -8.48 -6.57
C ILE A 129 5.73 -7.10 -6.22
N PHE A 130 6.34 -6.03 -6.72
CA PHE A 130 5.90 -4.65 -6.45
C PHE A 130 4.47 -4.43 -6.97
N SER A 131 4.23 -4.78 -8.23
CA SER A 131 2.93 -4.63 -8.87
C SER A 131 1.85 -5.51 -8.26
N SER A 132 2.22 -6.70 -7.74
CA SER A 132 1.27 -7.60 -7.07
C SER A 132 0.95 -7.22 -5.62
N SER A 133 1.72 -6.31 -5.00
CA SER A 133 1.57 -5.96 -3.58
C SER A 133 1.47 -4.45 -3.33
N TRP A 134 2.61 -3.75 -3.26
CA TRP A 134 2.73 -2.37 -2.82
C TRP A 134 2.20 -1.34 -3.80
N LEU A 135 2.00 -1.68 -5.08
CA LEU A 135 1.49 -0.74 -6.06
C LEU A 135 0.02 -0.40 -5.83
N LEU A 136 -0.85 -1.40 -5.70
CA LEU A 136 -2.30 -1.18 -5.75
C LEU A 136 -2.87 -0.65 -4.43
N ILE A 137 -2.34 -1.12 -3.29
CA ILE A 137 -2.87 -0.81 -1.96
C ILE A 137 -2.85 0.70 -1.66
N PRO A 138 -1.76 1.46 -1.89
CA PRO A 138 -1.74 2.90 -1.62
C PRO A 138 -2.71 3.72 -2.47
N PHE A 139 -3.15 3.21 -3.63
CA PHE A 139 -4.18 3.85 -4.46
C PHE A 139 -5.60 3.48 -4.04
N ILE A 140 -5.81 2.26 -3.55
CA ILE A 140 -7.12 1.82 -3.06
C ILE A 140 -7.41 2.36 -1.66
N TYR A 141 -6.42 2.33 -0.77
CA TYR A 141 -6.60 2.64 0.65
C TYR A 141 -7.24 4.01 0.91
N PRO A 142 -6.85 5.11 0.23
CA PRO A 142 -7.55 6.40 0.36
C PRO A 142 -9.05 6.31 0.06
N THR A 143 -9.44 5.48 -0.92
CA THR A 143 -10.85 5.35 -1.31
C THR A 143 -11.69 4.65 -0.23
N GLU A 144 -11.05 3.83 0.61
CA GLU A 144 -11.67 3.06 1.69
C GLU A 144 -11.73 3.85 3.00
N ILE A 145 -10.68 4.63 3.30
CA ILE A 145 -10.59 5.34 4.57
C ILE A 145 -11.31 6.68 4.59
N PHE A 146 -11.75 7.25 3.46
CA PHE A 146 -12.45 8.55 3.46
C PHE A 146 -13.97 8.37 3.38
N PRO A 147 -14.73 9.17 4.16
CA PRO A 147 -16.19 9.10 4.13
C PRO A 147 -16.69 9.57 2.75
N THR A 148 -17.83 9.05 2.32
CA THR A 148 -18.34 9.21 0.94
C THR A 148 -18.37 10.66 0.45
N TRP A 149 -18.76 11.60 1.32
CA TRP A 149 -18.85 13.03 1.00
C TRP A 149 -17.49 13.73 0.82
N LEU A 150 -16.41 13.19 1.40
CA LEU A 150 -15.06 13.77 1.32
C LEU A 150 -14.10 12.95 0.45
N ARG A 151 -14.51 11.75 0.01
CA ARG A 151 -13.65 10.78 -0.68
C ARG A 151 -12.86 11.36 -1.85
N ALA A 152 -13.51 12.16 -2.70
CA ALA A 152 -12.83 12.79 -3.85
C ALA A 152 -11.68 13.71 -3.41
N LYS A 153 -11.91 14.57 -2.41
CA LYS A 153 -10.88 15.49 -1.88
C LYS A 153 -9.79 14.72 -1.12
N GLY A 154 -10.17 13.71 -0.36
CA GLY A 154 -9.23 12.84 0.35
C GLY A 154 -8.31 12.06 -0.60
N ASN A 155 -8.86 11.53 -1.69
CA ASN A 155 -8.08 10.82 -2.70
C ASN A 155 -7.06 11.74 -3.41
N ALA A 156 -7.42 13.01 -3.61
CA ALA A 156 -6.49 14.00 -4.17
C ALA A 156 -5.23 14.17 -3.30
N PHE A 157 -5.34 14.07 -1.96
CA PHE A 157 -4.16 14.07 -1.08
C PHE A 157 -3.31 12.82 -1.24
N GLY A 158 -3.91 11.65 -1.49
CA GLY A 158 -3.17 10.44 -1.85
C GLY A 158 -2.35 10.64 -3.13
N VAL A 159 -2.98 11.16 -4.17
CA VAL A 159 -2.29 11.47 -5.45
C VAL A 159 -1.21 12.53 -5.26
N ALA A 160 -1.43 13.54 -4.40
CA ALA A 160 -0.40 14.51 -4.06
C ALA A 160 0.81 13.86 -3.36
N GLY A 161 0.57 12.92 -2.44
CA GLY A 161 1.63 12.12 -1.81
C GLY A 161 2.42 11.30 -2.83
N TRP A 162 1.73 10.69 -3.79
CA TRP A 162 2.38 9.98 -4.90
C TRP A 162 3.25 10.92 -5.74
N ALA A 163 2.75 12.10 -6.12
CA ALA A 163 3.50 13.07 -6.91
C ALA A 163 4.75 13.58 -6.18
N VAL A 164 4.65 13.86 -4.88
CA VAL A 164 5.79 14.24 -4.04
C VAL A 164 6.80 13.10 -3.93
N GLY A 165 6.33 11.87 -3.73
CA GLY A 165 7.15 10.68 -3.66
C GLY A 165 7.87 10.38 -4.97
N TYR A 166 7.17 10.45 -6.10
CA TYR A 166 7.72 10.20 -7.42
C TYR A 166 8.69 11.30 -7.85
N GLY A 167 8.30 12.57 -7.69
CA GLY A 167 9.13 13.71 -8.04
C GLY A 167 10.43 13.74 -7.24
N GLY A 168 10.32 13.66 -5.91
CA GLY A 168 11.51 13.67 -5.06
C GLY A 168 12.35 12.38 -5.19
N GLY A 169 11.72 11.21 -5.34
CA GLY A 169 12.43 9.96 -5.60
C GLY A 169 13.21 9.98 -6.92
N SER A 170 12.61 10.49 -8.00
CA SER A 170 13.27 10.58 -9.31
C SER A 170 14.47 11.53 -9.32
N LEU A 171 14.44 12.57 -8.47
CA LEU A 171 15.57 13.50 -8.28
C LEU A 171 16.64 12.92 -7.35
N LEU A 172 16.22 12.20 -6.29
CA LEU A 172 17.12 11.64 -5.28
C LEU A 172 17.94 10.46 -5.84
N VAL A 173 17.31 9.59 -6.63
CA VAL A 173 17.91 8.35 -7.11
C VAL A 173 19.23 8.58 -7.87
N PRO A 174 19.33 9.51 -8.85
CA PRO A 174 20.60 9.79 -9.52
C PRO A 174 21.71 10.27 -8.58
N ILE A 175 21.36 11.06 -7.55
CA ILE A 175 22.30 11.54 -6.54
C ILE A 175 22.79 10.37 -5.66
N MET A 176 21.89 9.43 -5.32
CA MET A 176 22.27 8.23 -4.57
C MET A 176 23.19 7.34 -5.40
N PHE A 177 22.89 7.09 -6.68
CA PHE A 177 23.77 6.28 -7.52
C PHE A 177 25.14 6.92 -7.75
N SER A 178 25.23 8.25 -7.85
CA SER A 178 26.53 8.93 -7.99
C SER A 178 27.36 8.95 -6.70
N GLY A 179 26.71 9.04 -5.54
CA GLY A 179 27.38 9.09 -4.24
C GLY A 179 27.70 7.72 -3.63
N ILE A 180 26.72 6.80 -3.65
CA ILE A 180 26.79 5.51 -2.95
C ILE A 180 26.61 4.29 -3.87
N ASN A 181 26.44 4.49 -5.18
CA ASN A 181 26.39 3.45 -6.21
C ASN A 181 25.40 2.32 -5.88
N GLU A 182 25.86 1.06 -5.82
CA GLU A 182 25.04 -0.13 -5.58
C GLU A 182 24.38 -0.13 -4.21
N LYS A 183 24.95 0.61 -3.25
CA LYS A 183 24.41 0.68 -1.89
C LYS A 183 23.04 1.35 -1.83
N THR A 184 22.66 2.07 -2.88
CA THR A 184 21.31 2.60 -3.09
C THR A 184 20.25 1.51 -2.92
N PHE A 185 20.47 0.31 -3.47
CA PHE A 185 19.52 -0.80 -3.33
C PHE A 185 19.44 -1.33 -1.90
N TYR A 186 20.54 -1.36 -1.16
CA TYR A 186 20.53 -1.75 0.26
C TYR A 186 19.77 -0.73 1.12
N VAL A 187 19.87 0.57 0.82
CA VAL A 187 19.10 1.60 1.52
C VAL A 187 17.59 1.39 1.32
N PHE A 188 17.14 1.13 0.10
CA PHE A 188 15.73 0.85 -0.18
C PHE A 188 15.25 -0.46 0.46
N GLY A 189 16.06 -1.53 0.39
CA GLY A 189 15.73 -2.79 1.07
C GLY A 189 15.61 -2.63 2.59
N ALA A 190 16.51 -1.86 3.21
CA ALA A 190 16.41 -1.56 4.64
C ALA A 190 15.19 -0.69 4.98
N ALA A 191 14.86 0.29 4.13
CA ALA A 191 13.69 1.13 4.31
C ALA A 191 12.38 0.31 4.27
N MET A 192 12.26 -0.65 3.34
CA MET A 192 11.11 -1.56 3.28
C MET A 192 10.96 -2.39 4.56
N PHE A 193 12.05 -2.94 5.11
CA PHE A 193 12.01 -3.60 6.41
C PHE A 193 11.59 -2.66 7.54
N ALA A 194 12.09 -1.43 7.55
CA ALA A 194 11.73 -0.42 8.55
C ALA A 194 10.26 0.01 8.45
N TYR A 195 9.59 -0.19 7.31
CA TYR A 195 8.18 0.16 7.14
C TYR A 195 7.22 -0.91 7.66
N ILE A 196 7.66 -2.15 7.85
CA ILE A 196 6.85 -3.22 8.47
C ILE A 196 6.26 -2.78 9.82
N PRO A 197 7.05 -2.29 10.80
CA PRO A 197 6.49 -1.82 12.07
C PRO A 197 5.60 -0.59 11.90
N LEU A 198 5.87 0.29 10.93
CA LEU A 198 5.03 1.46 10.67
C LEU A 198 3.63 1.04 10.17
N VAL A 199 3.58 0.13 9.19
CA VAL A 199 2.33 -0.46 8.71
C VAL A 199 1.62 -1.22 9.83
N TYR A 200 2.37 -1.91 10.69
CA TYR A 200 1.80 -2.60 11.85
C TYR A 200 1.13 -1.65 12.83
N CYS A 201 1.81 -0.56 13.21
CA CYS A 201 1.33 0.36 14.23
C CYS A 201 0.21 1.29 13.75
N PHE A 202 0.22 1.73 12.49
CA PHE A 202 -0.62 2.85 12.04
C PHE A 202 -1.64 2.51 10.95
N LEU A 203 -1.51 1.39 10.24
CA LEU A 203 -2.40 1.05 9.12
C LEU A 203 -3.47 0.02 9.55
N PRO A 204 -4.70 0.45 9.87
CA PRO A 204 -5.76 -0.50 10.22
C PRO A 204 -6.25 -1.27 8.99
N GLU A 205 -6.80 -2.47 9.21
CA GLU A 205 -7.29 -3.33 8.13
C GLU A 205 -8.68 -2.86 7.67
N THR A 206 -8.82 -2.66 6.36
CA THR A 206 -10.05 -2.17 5.72
C THR A 206 -10.77 -3.25 4.92
N ALA A 207 -10.13 -4.41 4.69
CA ALA A 207 -10.73 -5.50 3.93
C ALA A 207 -12.00 -6.06 4.60
N GLY A 208 -13.05 -6.27 3.79
CA GLY A 208 -14.30 -6.89 4.23
C GLY A 208 -15.18 -6.01 5.12
N ARG A 209 -14.94 -4.69 5.16
CA ARG A 209 -15.73 -3.72 5.94
C ARG A 209 -16.49 -2.78 5.01
N THR A 210 -17.68 -2.36 5.42
CA THR A 210 -18.41 -1.31 4.72
C THR A 210 -17.77 0.06 4.96
N LEU A 211 -18.03 1.02 4.07
CA LEU A 211 -17.40 2.34 4.14
C LEU A 211 -17.88 3.13 5.37
N GLU A 212 -19.12 2.89 5.78
CA GLU A 212 -19.75 3.45 6.98
C GLU A 212 -19.14 2.85 8.26
N GLU A 213 -18.81 1.56 8.25
CA GLU A 213 -18.14 0.88 9.35
C GLU A 213 -16.69 1.36 9.54
N VAL A 214 -15.99 1.69 8.45
CA VAL A 214 -14.63 2.26 8.52
C VAL A 214 -14.64 3.61 9.26
N ASP A 215 -15.76 4.34 9.28
CA ASP A 215 -15.86 5.55 10.09
C ASP A 215 -15.77 5.28 11.59
N TYR A 216 -16.23 4.11 12.06
CA TYR A 216 -16.08 3.71 13.47
C TYR A 216 -14.65 3.36 13.83
N LEU A 217 -13.86 2.87 12.87
CA LEU A 217 -12.44 2.53 13.06
C LEU A 217 -11.62 3.77 13.44
N PHE A 218 -11.85 4.86 12.71
CA PHE A 218 -11.17 6.13 12.93
C PHE A 218 -11.73 6.96 14.08
N ALA A 219 -12.81 6.53 14.73
CA ALA A 219 -13.40 7.20 15.88
C ALA A 219 -12.63 6.97 17.20
N SER A 220 -11.61 6.10 17.17
CA SER A 220 -10.66 5.98 18.26
C SER A 220 -9.81 7.24 18.41
N LYS A 221 -9.63 7.69 19.66
CA LYS A 221 -8.73 8.81 20.00
C LYS A 221 -7.25 8.46 19.79
N SER A 222 -6.92 7.16 19.78
CA SER A 222 -5.56 6.67 19.64
C SER A 222 -5.23 6.43 18.16
N PRO A 223 -4.02 6.79 17.69
CA PRO A 223 -3.61 6.56 16.31
C PRO A 223 -3.15 5.13 16.04
N PHE A 224 -3.19 4.25 17.04
CA PHE A 224 -2.66 2.90 16.95
C PHE A 224 -3.72 1.89 16.54
N THR A 225 -3.35 0.97 15.65
CA THR A 225 -4.26 -0.01 15.05
C THR A 225 -4.98 -0.88 16.08
N TRP A 226 -4.30 -1.31 17.15
CA TRP A 226 -4.90 -2.15 18.19
C TRP A 226 -6.01 -1.45 18.98
N ASP A 227 -5.93 -0.13 19.12
CA ASP A 227 -6.98 0.64 19.80
C ASP A 227 -8.14 0.94 18.85
N GLU A 228 -7.85 1.17 17.57
CA GLU A 228 -8.88 1.31 16.54
C GLU A 228 -9.72 0.04 16.37
N GLU A 229 -9.07 -1.13 16.33
CA GLU A 229 -9.79 -2.40 16.18
C GLU A 229 -10.68 -2.70 17.40
N LYS A 230 -10.23 -2.32 18.60
CA LYS A 230 -11.05 -2.43 19.82
C LYS A 230 -12.25 -1.48 19.78
N GLU A 231 -12.05 -0.23 19.38
CA GLU A 231 -13.12 0.75 19.29
C GLU A 231 -14.14 0.38 18.20
N PHE A 232 -13.64 -0.13 17.07
CA PHE A 232 -14.47 -0.69 15.99
C PHE A 232 -15.37 -1.81 16.51
N ALA A 233 -14.79 -2.84 17.15
CA ALA A 233 -15.57 -3.96 17.69
C ALA A 233 -16.65 -3.50 18.68
N LYS A 234 -16.32 -2.52 19.53
CA LYS A 234 -17.25 -1.93 20.49
C LYS A 234 -18.40 -1.17 19.82
N ARG A 235 -18.10 -0.30 18.84
CA ARG A 235 -19.12 0.51 18.16
C ARG A 235 -20.02 -0.33 17.25
N THR A 236 -19.46 -1.32 16.57
CA THR A 236 -20.25 -2.26 15.75
C THR A 236 -21.17 -3.11 16.61
N ALA A 237 -20.72 -3.60 17.77
CA ALA A 237 -21.58 -4.33 18.71
C ALA A 237 -22.74 -3.47 19.23
N LEU A 238 -22.47 -2.20 19.58
CA LEU A 238 -23.50 -1.25 20.00
C LEU A 238 -24.51 -0.95 18.90
N LEU A 239 -24.07 -0.86 17.64
CA LEU A 239 -24.97 -0.66 16.50
C LEU A 239 -25.90 -1.86 16.32
N HIS A 240 -25.36 -3.08 16.35
CA HIS A 240 -26.20 -4.28 16.30
C HIS A 240 -27.18 -4.38 17.46
N GLU A 241 -26.78 -3.99 18.68
CA GLU A 241 -27.70 -3.95 19.82
C GLU A 241 -28.84 -2.95 19.60
N ARG A 242 -28.56 -1.77 19.03
CA ARG A 242 -29.59 -0.76 18.71
C ARG A 242 -30.54 -1.24 17.63
N LEU A 243 -30.02 -1.80 16.54
CA LEU A 243 -30.83 -2.35 15.45
C LEU A 243 -31.72 -3.51 15.93
N ASN A 244 -31.21 -4.37 16.81
CA ASN A 244 -32.01 -5.44 17.41
C ASN A 244 -33.12 -4.92 18.33
N LYS A 245 -32.87 -3.83 19.07
CA LYS A 245 -33.90 -3.18 19.90
C LYS A 245 -34.97 -2.50 19.06
N GLU A 246 -34.59 -1.80 17.99
CA GLU A 246 -35.52 -1.15 17.07
C GLU A 246 -36.40 -2.16 16.31
N ASN A 247 -35.80 -3.22 15.76
CA ASN A 247 -36.54 -4.29 15.09
C ASN A 247 -37.44 -5.06 16.07
N GLY A 248 -37.00 -5.25 17.31
CA GLY A 248 -37.81 -5.86 18.37
C GLY A 248 -38.99 -4.98 18.81
N SER A 249 -38.80 -3.66 18.89
CA SER A 249 -39.88 -2.72 19.22
C SER A 249 -40.90 -2.58 18.08
N ASP A 250 -40.43 -2.54 16.82
CA ASP A 250 -41.32 -2.46 15.66
C ASP A 250 -42.14 -3.74 15.48
N GLY A 251 -41.54 -4.92 15.69
CA GLY A 251 -42.26 -6.19 15.71
C GLY A 251 -43.36 -6.23 16.79
N MET A 252 -43.06 -5.73 17.99
CA MET A 252 -44.04 -5.69 19.09
C MET A 252 -45.13 -4.63 18.90
N ALA A 253 -44.83 -3.53 18.21
CA ALA A 253 -45.81 -2.51 17.82
C ALA A 253 -46.74 -3.03 16.70
N GLN A 254 -46.19 -3.79 15.75
CA GLN A 254 -46.94 -4.38 14.65
C GLN A 254 -47.86 -5.52 15.14
N ASP A 255 -47.39 -6.34 16.07
CA ASP A 255 -48.19 -7.42 16.71
C ASP A 255 -49.38 -6.85 17.51
N LYS A 256 -49.14 -5.79 18.30
CA LYS A 256 -50.22 -5.07 19.00
C LYS A 256 -51.24 -4.42 18.06
N SER A 257 -50.79 -3.94 16.90
CA SER A 257 -51.72 -3.40 15.89
C SER A 257 -52.62 -4.49 15.30
N ILE A 258 -52.08 -5.70 15.09
CA ILE A 258 -52.82 -6.85 14.57
C ILE A 258 -53.81 -7.36 15.62
N GLU A 259 -53.40 -7.52 16.88
CA GLU A 259 -54.32 -7.89 17.97
C GLU A 259 -55.46 -6.89 18.14
N SER A 260 -55.17 -5.58 18.06
CA SER A 260 -56.20 -4.54 18.14
C SER A 260 -57.19 -4.53 16.97
N HIS A 261 -56.82 -5.11 15.82
CA HIS A 261 -57.71 -5.28 14.68
C HIS A 261 -58.52 -6.58 14.73
N VAL A 262 -58.07 -7.57 15.50
CA VAL A 262 -58.78 -8.85 15.71
C VAL A 262 -59.85 -8.75 16.81
N GLU A 263 -59.66 -7.87 17.82
CA GLU A 263 -60.67 -7.64 18.87
C GLU A 263 -61.89 -6.80 18.44
N VAL A 264 -61.93 -6.29 17.19
CA VAL A 264 -63.00 -5.41 16.68
C VAL A 264 -63.94 -6.12 15.68
N VAL A 265 -63.91 -7.46 15.60
CA VAL A 265 -64.81 -8.27 14.77
C VAL A 265 -65.75 -9.12 15.61
#